data_AF-A0AAV0Q9H6-F1
#
_entry.id   AF-A0AAV0Q9H6-F1
#
_cell.length_a   1.000
_cell.length_b   1.000
_cell.length_c   1.000
_cell.angle_alpha   90.00
_cell.angle_beta   90.00
_cell.angle_gamma   90.00
#
_symmetry.space_group_name_H-M   'P 1'
#
loop_
_entity.id
_entity.type
_entity.pdbx_description
1 polymer ?
#
loop_
_entity_poly.entity_id
_entity_poly.type
_entity_poly.pdbx_seq_one_letter_code
_entity_poly.pdbx_strand_id
1 'polypeptide(L)'
;MYEKIPFFQIGQLAGVQAIVETVEESKRVHIIDFRIRNGIQWTALMQALSPSSGRRRVTLEILKITAIVTVSENLVRETGERLAKFAESMNIPFSFNSIVVSSLIEIDETKFDLDPNETVAVFSEYALQSLIPDPNQLDALMTVVKNIQPGIMVVIETECNLNSSNFGRRFVEVLFHYGAYFDCVDACLEGGDGGGERGLMESMFLSRIVTGLLVKEGKYMAKFVTVDVWRKFLSRFSMWEVRLSSSAMYVVNLLLERFVGGKFCTLDRDGESLVVGWKGTPMFSLATWKFLQFKTTEPNPEEEEKEDDSESIIS
;
A
#
# COMPACT_ATOMS: atom_id res chain seq x y z
N MET A 1 -14.25 14.35 3.72
CA MET A 1 -12.78 14.14 3.81
C MET A 1 -12.21 13.56 2.53
N TYR A 2 -12.60 12.34 2.13
CA TYR A 2 -12.05 11.66 0.93
C TYR A 2 -12.13 12.49 -0.36
N GLU A 3 -13.23 13.22 -0.59
CA GLU A 3 -13.44 14.04 -1.79
C GLU A 3 -12.88 15.47 -1.71
N LYS A 4 -12.45 15.90 -0.52
CA LYS A 4 -12.05 17.29 -0.26
C LYS A 4 -10.57 17.45 0.06
N ILE A 5 -9.96 16.41 0.63
CA ILE A 5 -8.57 16.41 1.08
C ILE A 5 -7.74 15.54 0.12
N PRO A 6 -6.63 16.07 -0.42
CA PRO A 6 -5.94 15.44 -1.54
C PRO A 6 -5.26 14.10 -1.20
N PHE A 7 -4.82 13.93 0.04
CA PHE A 7 -3.86 12.88 0.39
C PHE A 7 -4.36 11.44 0.14
N PHE A 8 -5.59 11.13 0.52
CA PHE A 8 -6.14 9.77 0.38
C PHE A 8 -6.24 9.36 -1.09
N GLN A 9 -6.83 10.20 -1.93
CA GLN A 9 -7.04 9.87 -3.34
C GLN A 9 -5.71 9.82 -4.09
N ILE A 10 -4.76 10.71 -3.78
CA ILE A 10 -3.43 10.69 -4.41
C ILE A 10 -2.73 9.38 -4.11
N GLY A 11 -2.61 9.00 -2.84
CA GLY A 11 -1.94 7.76 -2.45
C GLY A 11 -2.63 6.53 -3.04
N GLN A 12 -3.95 6.42 -2.85
CA GLN A 12 -4.72 5.26 -3.29
C GLN A 12 -4.74 5.10 -4.81
N LEU A 13 -5.04 6.16 -5.58
CA LEU A 13 -5.18 6.03 -7.03
C LEU A 13 -3.85 5.90 -7.75
N ALA A 14 -2.78 6.55 -7.28
CA ALA A 14 -1.44 6.35 -7.82
C ALA A 14 -0.91 4.94 -7.49
N GLY A 15 -1.17 4.44 -6.27
CA GLY A 15 -0.86 3.07 -5.88
C GLY A 15 -1.63 2.03 -6.70
N VAL A 16 -2.94 2.23 -6.89
CA VAL A 16 -3.77 1.38 -7.76
C VAL A 16 -3.27 1.41 -9.20
N GLN A 17 -2.86 2.57 -9.72
CA GLN A 17 -2.31 2.67 -11.07
C GLN A 17 -1.01 1.83 -11.23
N ALA A 18 -0.15 1.79 -10.21
CA ALA A 18 1.01 0.89 -10.21
C ALA A 18 0.63 -0.60 -10.18
N ILE A 19 -0.47 -0.96 -9.50
CA ILE A 19 -1.02 -2.32 -9.53
C ILE A 19 -1.57 -2.63 -10.92
N VAL A 20 -2.35 -1.73 -11.53
CA VAL A 20 -2.91 -1.91 -12.89
C VAL A 20 -1.81 -2.28 -13.88
N GLU A 21 -0.71 -1.52 -13.90
CA GLU A 21 0.44 -1.77 -14.78
C GLU A 21 1.12 -3.12 -14.55
N THR A 22 0.99 -3.68 -13.34
CA THR A 22 1.56 -4.99 -13.00
C THR A 22 0.63 -6.13 -13.43
N VAL A 23 -0.69 -5.91 -13.47
CA VAL A 23 -1.69 -6.99 -13.60
C VAL A 23 -2.53 -6.91 -14.88
N GLU A 24 -2.38 -5.87 -15.71
CA GLU A 24 -3.24 -5.63 -16.88
C GLU A 24 -3.17 -6.76 -17.94
N GLU A 25 -2.02 -7.41 -18.07
CA GLU A 25 -1.81 -8.54 -18.97
C GLU A 25 -2.06 -9.91 -18.32
N SER A 26 -2.52 -9.93 -17.06
CA SER A 26 -2.79 -11.16 -16.31
C SER A 26 -4.26 -11.55 -16.39
N LYS A 27 -4.54 -12.81 -16.76
CA LYS A 27 -5.92 -13.33 -16.81
C LYS A 27 -6.53 -13.51 -15.43
N ARG A 28 -5.72 -13.84 -14.43
CA ARG A 28 -6.14 -14.11 -13.05
C ARG A 28 -5.37 -13.16 -12.14
N VAL A 29 -6.08 -12.32 -11.41
CA VAL A 29 -5.51 -11.26 -10.57
C VAL A 29 -5.96 -11.47 -9.15
N HIS A 30 -5.03 -11.40 -8.20
CA HIS A 30 -5.33 -11.51 -6.78
C HIS A 30 -4.73 -10.34 -6.01
N ILE A 31 -5.60 -9.54 -5.41
CA ILE A 31 -5.22 -8.44 -4.55
C ILE A 31 -5.28 -8.89 -3.09
N ILE A 32 -4.20 -8.71 -2.35
CA ILE A 32 -4.16 -8.87 -0.91
C ILE A 32 -4.13 -7.48 -0.28
N ASP A 33 -5.20 -7.11 0.42
CA ASP A 33 -5.35 -5.82 1.10
C ASP A 33 -5.21 -6.01 2.61
N PHE A 34 -4.17 -5.42 3.19
CA PHE A 34 -3.90 -5.53 4.63
C PHE A 34 -4.89 -4.74 5.50
N ARG A 35 -5.60 -3.77 4.93
CA ARG A 35 -6.53 -2.90 5.64
C ARG A 35 -7.56 -2.27 4.69
N ILE A 36 -8.48 -3.09 4.19
CA ILE A 36 -9.39 -2.68 3.11
C ILE A 36 -10.29 -1.47 3.40
N ARG A 37 -10.57 -1.18 4.68
CA ARG A 37 -11.47 -0.08 5.10
C ARG A 37 -12.82 -0.17 4.38
N ASN A 38 -13.08 0.72 3.41
CA ASN A 38 -14.31 0.74 2.60
C ASN A 38 -14.12 0.20 1.17
N GLY A 39 -12.89 -0.17 0.80
CA GLY A 39 -12.54 -0.77 -0.49
C GLY A 39 -12.65 0.15 -1.71
N ILE A 40 -12.85 1.47 -1.55
CA ILE A 40 -13.15 2.35 -2.68
C ILE A 40 -12.05 2.36 -3.75
N GLN A 41 -10.79 2.20 -3.36
CA GLN A 41 -9.65 2.07 -4.26
C GLN A 41 -9.81 0.91 -5.26
N TRP A 42 -10.48 -0.16 -4.87
CA TRP A 42 -10.70 -1.33 -5.72
C TRP A 42 -11.75 -1.09 -6.81
N THR A 43 -12.62 -0.11 -6.64
CA THR A 43 -13.53 0.33 -7.71
C THR A 43 -12.75 0.95 -8.88
N ALA A 44 -11.67 1.69 -8.59
CA ALA A 44 -10.80 2.26 -9.61
C ALA A 44 -9.99 1.16 -10.34
N LEU A 45 -9.52 0.14 -9.62
CA LEU A 45 -8.89 -1.04 -10.23
C LEU A 45 -9.88 -1.75 -11.16
N MET A 46 -11.11 -2.01 -10.69
CA MET A 46 -12.16 -2.64 -11.49
C MET A 46 -12.46 -1.82 -12.76
N GLN A 47 -12.58 -0.50 -12.64
CA GLN A 47 -12.75 0.36 -13.82
C GLN A 47 -11.61 0.22 -14.82
N ALA A 48 -10.36 0.22 -14.35
CA ALA A 48 -9.18 0.04 -15.19
C ALA A 48 -9.07 -1.35 -15.83
N LEU A 49 -9.59 -2.40 -15.15
CA LEU A 49 -9.54 -3.78 -15.64
C LEU A 49 -10.80 -4.21 -16.39
N SER A 50 -11.84 -3.38 -16.44
CA SER A 50 -13.10 -3.70 -17.09
C SER A 50 -12.93 -3.91 -18.60
N PRO A 51 -13.75 -4.76 -19.24
CA PRO A 51 -13.71 -4.96 -20.69
C PRO A 51 -13.89 -3.65 -21.49
N SER A 52 -14.70 -2.72 -20.97
CA SER A 52 -14.98 -1.42 -21.61
C SER A 52 -13.82 -0.42 -21.53
N SER A 53 -12.82 -0.67 -20.68
CA SER A 53 -11.65 0.21 -20.56
C SER A 53 -10.78 0.25 -21.82
N GLY A 54 -10.82 -0.80 -22.65
CA GLY A 54 -9.92 -0.97 -23.79
C GLY A 54 -8.44 -1.12 -23.44
N ARG A 55 -8.08 -1.19 -22.15
CA ARG A 55 -6.68 -1.25 -21.68
C ARG A 55 -6.06 -2.63 -21.86
N ARG A 56 -6.86 -3.68 -21.69
CA ARG A 56 -6.38 -5.06 -21.65
C ARG A 56 -6.38 -5.72 -23.01
N ARG A 57 -5.32 -6.46 -23.32
CA ARG A 57 -5.28 -7.36 -24.49
C ARG A 57 -5.84 -8.74 -24.20
N VAL A 58 -5.91 -9.10 -22.91
CA VAL A 58 -6.41 -10.39 -22.44
C VAL A 58 -7.70 -10.25 -21.64
N THR A 59 -8.62 -11.19 -21.84
CA THR A 59 -9.85 -11.30 -21.03
C THR A 59 -9.50 -11.64 -19.58
N LEU A 60 -10.06 -10.87 -18.65
CA LEU A 60 -9.99 -11.17 -17.23
C LEU A 60 -10.87 -12.39 -16.90
N GLU A 61 -10.26 -13.45 -16.38
CA GLU A 61 -10.98 -14.64 -15.93
C GLU A 61 -11.47 -14.51 -14.49
N ILE A 62 -10.69 -13.88 -13.61
CA ILE A 62 -11.06 -13.65 -12.21
C ILE A 62 -10.24 -12.52 -11.59
N LEU A 63 -10.92 -11.61 -10.88
CA LEU A 63 -10.33 -10.71 -9.89
C LEU A 63 -10.69 -11.20 -8.48
N LYS A 64 -9.69 -11.66 -7.73
CA LYS A 64 -9.83 -11.98 -6.31
C LYS A 64 -9.36 -10.80 -5.46
N ILE A 65 -10.09 -10.50 -4.38
CA ILE A 65 -9.60 -9.60 -3.33
C ILE A 65 -9.69 -10.34 -1.99
N THR A 66 -8.55 -10.44 -1.30
CA THR A 66 -8.46 -10.99 0.05
C THR A 66 -8.12 -9.89 1.04
N ALA A 67 -9.01 -9.65 1.99
CA ALA A 67 -8.79 -8.69 3.08
C ALA A 67 -8.34 -9.39 4.37
N ILE A 68 -7.33 -8.85 5.05
CA ILE A 68 -6.96 -9.30 6.40
C ILE A 68 -7.82 -8.57 7.44
N VAL A 69 -8.40 -9.33 8.38
CA VAL A 69 -9.33 -8.81 9.39
C VAL A 69 -8.83 -9.14 10.80
N THR A 70 -8.53 -8.10 11.58
CA THR A 70 -8.11 -8.23 12.99
C THR A 70 -9.07 -7.60 13.99
N VAL A 71 -10.11 -6.87 13.53
CA VAL A 71 -10.99 -6.10 14.43
C VAL A 71 -12.48 -6.26 14.13
N SER A 72 -12.92 -6.00 12.88
CA SER A 72 -14.34 -5.96 12.55
C SER A 72 -14.67 -6.72 11.28
N GLU A 73 -15.11 -7.96 11.45
CA GLU A 73 -15.54 -8.84 10.35
C GLU A 73 -16.78 -8.30 9.62
N ASN A 74 -17.77 -7.77 10.36
CA ASN A 74 -18.99 -7.25 9.77
C ASN A 74 -18.75 -6.11 8.76
N LEU A 75 -17.88 -5.15 9.09
CA LEU A 75 -17.58 -4.04 8.19
C LEU A 75 -16.84 -4.51 6.92
N VAL A 76 -15.98 -5.52 7.06
CA VAL A 76 -15.25 -6.11 5.92
C VAL A 76 -16.20 -6.92 5.04
N ARG A 77 -17.13 -7.68 5.62
CA ARG A 77 -18.18 -8.39 4.89
C ARG A 77 -19.05 -7.42 4.07
N GLU A 78 -19.54 -6.35 4.68
CA GLU A 78 -20.30 -5.32 3.97
C GLU A 78 -19.51 -4.68 2.83
N THR A 79 -18.20 -4.48 3.04
CA THR A 79 -17.30 -3.97 2.00
C THR A 79 -17.19 -4.96 0.84
N GLY A 80 -16.99 -6.26 1.13
CA GLY A 80 -16.96 -7.32 0.13
C GLY A 80 -18.25 -7.40 -0.70
N GLU A 81 -19.41 -7.29 -0.05
CA GLU A 81 -20.71 -7.28 -0.73
C GLU A 81 -20.87 -6.07 -1.67
N ARG A 82 -20.42 -4.87 -1.24
CA ARG A 82 -20.44 -3.67 -2.09
C ARG A 82 -19.50 -3.80 -3.29
N LEU A 83 -18.31 -4.35 -3.09
CA LEU A 83 -17.35 -4.60 -4.15
C LEU A 83 -17.87 -5.64 -5.16
N ALA A 84 -18.52 -6.70 -4.69
CA ALA A 84 -19.11 -7.71 -5.57
C ALA A 84 -20.19 -7.11 -6.48
N LYS A 85 -21.09 -6.28 -5.92
CA LYS A 85 -22.11 -5.57 -6.70
C LYS A 85 -21.50 -4.60 -7.72
N PHE A 86 -20.40 -3.92 -7.37
CA PHE A 86 -19.71 -3.04 -8.30
C PHE A 86 -18.98 -3.82 -9.40
N ALA A 87 -18.39 -4.97 -9.09
CA ALA A 87 -17.78 -5.82 -10.10
C ALA A 87 -18.82 -6.37 -11.09
N GLU A 88 -19.99 -6.76 -10.59
CA GLU A 88 -21.13 -7.20 -11.41
C GLU A 88 -21.57 -6.11 -12.39
N SER A 89 -21.71 -4.85 -11.94
CA SER A 89 -22.10 -3.74 -12.83
C SER A 89 -21.06 -3.42 -13.91
N MET A 90 -19.81 -3.86 -13.72
CA MET A 90 -18.69 -3.68 -14.65
C MET A 90 -18.40 -4.94 -15.48
N ASN A 91 -19.21 -6.00 -15.36
CA ASN A 91 -19.01 -7.32 -15.98
C ASN A 91 -17.63 -7.92 -15.67
N ILE A 92 -17.19 -7.82 -14.41
CA ILE A 92 -15.92 -8.39 -13.94
C ILE A 92 -16.20 -9.66 -13.14
N PRO A 93 -15.66 -10.82 -13.56
CA PRO A 93 -15.66 -12.01 -12.72
C PRO A 93 -14.89 -11.73 -11.43
N PHE A 94 -15.54 -11.90 -10.29
CA PHE A 94 -15.04 -11.40 -9.01
C PHE A 94 -15.25 -12.39 -7.86
N SER A 95 -14.27 -12.45 -6.96
CA SER A 95 -14.38 -13.13 -5.68
C SER A 95 -13.80 -12.27 -4.56
N PHE A 96 -14.46 -12.31 -3.41
CA PHE A 96 -14.00 -11.63 -2.21
C PHE A 96 -13.82 -12.61 -1.06
N ASN A 97 -12.64 -12.61 -0.47
CA ASN A 97 -12.29 -13.42 0.68
C ASN A 97 -11.86 -12.52 1.85
N SER A 98 -12.09 -13.00 3.07
CA SER A 98 -11.58 -12.34 4.28
C SER A 98 -10.88 -13.34 5.18
N ILE A 99 -9.64 -13.05 5.56
CA ILE A 99 -8.87 -13.85 6.51
C ILE A 99 -9.04 -13.20 7.88
N VAL A 100 -9.85 -13.83 8.73
CA VAL A 100 -10.09 -13.38 10.11
C VAL A 100 -9.07 -14.04 11.03
N VAL A 101 -8.26 -13.23 11.71
CA VAL A 101 -7.27 -13.71 12.68
C VAL A 101 -7.24 -12.82 13.91
N SER A 102 -6.91 -13.42 15.06
CA SER A 102 -6.73 -12.67 16.31
C SER A 102 -5.35 -12.00 16.37
N SER A 103 -4.37 -12.60 15.70
CA SER A 103 -2.98 -12.15 15.59
C SER A 103 -2.44 -12.48 14.20
N LEU A 104 -1.59 -11.61 13.64
CA LEU A 104 -0.95 -11.85 12.35
C LEU A 104 0.07 -13.00 12.38
N ILE A 105 0.49 -13.44 13.57
CA ILE A 105 1.34 -14.64 13.73
C ILE A 105 0.61 -15.91 13.26
N GLU A 106 -0.72 -15.90 13.28
CA GLU A 106 -1.54 -17.03 12.82
C GLU A 106 -1.66 -17.08 11.30
N ILE A 107 -1.23 -16.05 10.56
CA ILE A 107 -1.35 -16.03 9.10
C ILE A 107 -0.21 -16.83 8.48
N ASP A 108 -0.56 -17.64 7.49
CA ASP A 108 0.36 -18.33 6.59
C ASP A 108 -0.17 -18.24 5.15
N GLU A 109 0.63 -18.67 4.18
CA GLU A 109 0.33 -18.55 2.74
C GLU A 109 -0.87 -19.42 2.32
N THR A 110 -1.14 -20.50 3.05
CA THR A 110 -2.22 -21.45 2.71
C THR A 110 -3.61 -20.83 2.89
N LYS A 111 -3.72 -19.80 3.73
CA LYS A 111 -4.98 -19.07 3.97
C LYS A 111 -5.40 -18.16 2.82
N PHE A 112 -4.51 -17.91 1.84
CA PHE A 112 -4.79 -17.00 0.73
C PHE A 112 -5.42 -17.68 -0.49
N ASP A 113 -5.54 -19.02 -0.52
CA ASP A 113 -6.10 -19.75 -1.67
C ASP A 113 -5.44 -19.33 -3.01
N LEU A 114 -4.10 -19.36 -3.00
CA LEU A 114 -3.27 -18.92 -4.11
C LEU A 114 -3.41 -19.87 -5.29
N ASP A 115 -3.54 -19.30 -6.48
CA ASP A 115 -3.50 -20.03 -7.75
C ASP A 115 -2.12 -19.84 -8.40
N PRO A 116 -1.42 -20.92 -8.81
CA PRO A 116 -0.12 -20.80 -9.49
C PRO A 116 -0.14 -19.93 -10.75
N ASN A 117 -1.31 -19.73 -11.37
CA ASN A 117 -1.48 -18.93 -12.58
C ASN A 117 -2.01 -17.51 -12.32
N GLU A 118 -2.18 -17.10 -11.05
CA GLU A 118 -2.61 -15.73 -10.73
C GLU A 118 -1.42 -14.81 -10.50
N THR A 119 -1.59 -13.54 -10.87
CA THR A 119 -0.65 -12.48 -10.49
C THR A 119 -1.14 -11.84 -9.20
N VAL A 120 -0.33 -11.95 -8.15
CA VAL A 120 -0.65 -11.39 -6.84
C VAL A 120 -0.09 -9.98 -6.71
N ALA A 121 -0.89 -9.05 -6.18
CA ALA A 121 -0.45 -7.73 -5.76
C ALA A 121 -0.85 -7.49 -4.30
N VAL A 122 0.06 -6.91 -3.51
CA VAL A 122 -0.20 -6.54 -2.11
C VAL A 122 -0.42 -5.03 -2.01
N PHE A 123 -1.40 -4.62 -1.21
CA PHE A 123 -1.68 -3.22 -0.93
C PHE A 123 -1.79 -2.97 0.56
N SER A 124 -1.01 -2.01 1.05
CA SER A 124 -0.87 -1.69 2.46
C SER A 124 -0.98 -0.18 2.66
N GLU A 125 -2.17 0.28 3.06
CA GLU A 125 -2.43 1.68 3.36
C GLU A 125 -2.53 1.89 4.88
N TYR A 126 -1.50 2.50 5.47
CA TYR A 126 -1.36 2.75 6.90
C TYR A 126 -1.45 1.49 7.78
N ALA A 127 -1.18 0.31 7.21
CA ALA A 127 -1.34 -0.96 7.90
C ALA A 127 -0.07 -1.35 8.66
N LEU A 128 1.11 -1.21 8.06
CA LEU A 128 2.38 -1.63 8.66
C LEU A 128 2.74 -0.75 9.86
N GLN A 129 2.48 0.56 9.81
CA GLN A 129 2.77 1.45 10.94
C GLN A 129 2.07 1.02 12.24
N SER A 130 0.89 0.40 12.14
CA SER A 130 0.17 -0.08 13.31
C SER A 130 0.78 -1.33 13.96
N LEU A 131 1.69 -2.00 13.25
CA LEU A 131 2.41 -3.18 13.73
C LEU A 131 3.80 -2.85 14.29
N ILE A 132 4.28 -1.61 14.16
CA ILE A 132 5.58 -1.21 14.74
C ILE A 132 5.66 -1.50 16.26
N PRO A 133 4.60 -1.30 17.07
CA PRO A 133 4.63 -1.67 18.49
C PRO A 133 4.78 -3.18 18.75
N ASP A 134 4.49 -4.03 17.76
CA ASP A 134 4.63 -5.50 17.83
C ASP A 134 5.46 -6.02 16.65
N PRO A 135 6.80 -5.96 16.74
CA PRO A 135 7.70 -6.38 15.67
C PRO A 135 7.53 -7.84 15.24
N ASN A 136 7.07 -8.72 16.15
CA ASN A 136 6.86 -10.14 15.83
C ASN A 136 5.72 -10.31 14.83
N GLN A 137 4.61 -9.59 15.02
CA GLN A 137 3.50 -9.60 14.05
C GLN A 137 3.89 -8.98 12.71
N LEU A 138 4.70 -7.92 12.73
CA LEU A 138 5.20 -7.30 11.51
C LEU A 138 6.14 -8.23 10.74
N ASP A 139 7.10 -8.88 11.43
CA ASP A 139 8.02 -9.85 10.82
C ASP A 139 7.27 -11.09 10.31
N ALA A 140 6.26 -11.58 11.04
CA ALA A 140 5.41 -12.69 10.59
C ALA A 140 4.67 -12.36 9.30
N LEU A 141 3.97 -11.21 9.26
CA LEU A 141 3.27 -10.76 8.05
C LEU A 141 4.21 -10.61 6.87
N MET A 142 5.38 -9.99 7.06
CA MET A 142 6.35 -9.81 5.97
C MET A 142 7.00 -11.12 5.52
N THR A 143 7.12 -12.11 6.41
CA THR A 143 7.56 -13.47 6.04
C THR A 143 6.56 -14.12 5.10
N VAL A 144 5.25 -13.98 5.38
CA VAL A 144 4.19 -14.44 4.48
C VAL A 144 4.28 -13.75 3.13
N VAL A 145 4.42 -12.43 3.09
CA VAL A 145 4.59 -11.68 1.81
C VAL A 145 5.80 -12.20 1.04
N LYS A 146 6.92 -12.46 1.73
CA LYS A 146 8.14 -12.99 1.12
C LYS A 146 7.93 -14.37 0.50
N ASN A 147 7.11 -15.22 1.11
CA ASN A 147 6.81 -16.55 0.59
C ASN A 147 5.81 -16.49 -0.58
N ILE A 148 4.86 -15.54 -0.55
CA ILE A 148 3.92 -15.29 -1.66
C ILE A 148 4.62 -14.71 -2.90
N GLN A 149 5.66 -13.88 -2.70
CA GLN A 149 6.38 -13.17 -3.77
C GLN A 149 5.45 -12.42 -4.75
N PRO A 150 4.62 -11.46 -4.27
CA PRO A 150 3.74 -10.70 -5.14
C PRO A 150 4.51 -9.96 -6.26
N GLY A 151 3.86 -9.81 -7.41
CA GLY A 151 4.42 -9.08 -8.56
C GLY A 151 4.64 -7.59 -8.26
N ILE A 152 3.89 -7.04 -7.30
CA ILE A 152 4.11 -5.72 -6.71
C ILE A 152 3.52 -5.65 -5.29
N MET A 153 4.17 -4.91 -4.41
CA MET A 153 3.62 -4.47 -3.13
C MET A 153 3.60 -2.94 -3.07
N VAL A 154 2.43 -2.36 -2.84
CA VAL A 154 2.23 -0.92 -2.65
C VAL A 154 2.14 -0.63 -1.15
N VAL A 155 2.95 0.32 -0.68
CA VAL A 155 3.01 0.74 0.73
C VAL A 155 2.77 2.24 0.81
N ILE A 156 1.75 2.64 1.56
CA ILE A 156 1.39 4.02 1.83
C ILE A 156 1.42 4.22 3.34
N GLU A 157 2.35 5.01 3.85
CA GLU A 157 2.55 5.20 5.29
C GLU A 157 2.72 6.68 5.66
N THR A 158 2.42 7.02 6.92
CA THR A 158 2.51 8.40 7.41
C THR A 158 3.97 8.85 7.45
N GLU A 159 4.29 10.00 6.86
CA GLU A 159 5.66 10.53 6.86
C GLU A 159 5.88 11.43 8.10
N CYS A 160 6.00 10.78 9.26
CA CYS A 160 6.20 11.44 10.56
C CYS A 160 7.02 10.52 11.49
N ASN A 161 7.96 11.06 12.29
CA ASN A 161 8.78 10.23 13.18
C ASN A 161 8.32 10.29 14.65
N LEU A 162 7.44 9.36 15.02
CA LEU A 162 6.98 9.20 16.41
C LEU A 162 7.70 8.09 17.18
N ASN A 163 8.76 7.51 16.62
CA ASN A 163 9.49 6.40 17.25
C ASN A 163 10.58 6.87 18.25
N SER A 164 10.72 8.18 18.47
CA SER A 164 11.64 8.75 19.47
C SER A 164 11.16 8.49 20.91
N SER A 165 12.07 8.11 21.82
CA SER A 165 11.77 8.00 23.26
C SER A 165 11.54 9.36 23.94
N ASN A 166 12.06 10.45 23.38
CA ASN A 166 11.88 11.81 23.89
C ASN A 166 10.49 12.38 23.54
N PHE A 167 9.68 12.70 24.55
CA PHE A 167 8.33 13.28 24.38
C PHE A 167 8.36 14.62 23.65
N GLY A 168 9.28 15.53 24.01
CA GLY A 168 9.39 16.85 23.36
C GLY A 168 9.59 16.74 21.86
N ARG A 169 10.43 15.81 21.40
CA ARG A 169 10.60 15.53 19.96
C ARG A 169 9.31 15.02 19.32
N ARG A 170 8.65 14.03 19.94
CA ARG A 170 7.36 13.52 19.43
C ARG A 170 6.28 14.61 19.39
N PHE A 171 6.23 15.47 20.40
CA PHE A 171 5.28 16.57 20.48
C PHE A 171 5.49 17.56 19.33
N VAL A 172 6.74 17.94 19.05
CA VAL A 172 7.09 18.81 17.93
C VAL A 172 6.71 18.17 16.59
N GLU A 173 7.01 16.88 16.41
CA GLU A 173 6.62 16.12 15.20
C GLU A 173 5.10 16.12 14.99
N VAL A 174 4.32 15.78 16.02
CA VAL A 174 2.85 15.80 15.98
C VAL A 174 2.34 17.22 15.68
N LEU A 175 2.92 18.24 16.33
CA LEU A 175 2.50 19.63 16.16
C LEU A 175 2.66 20.10 14.71
N PHE A 176 3.83 19.86 14.10
CA PHE A 176 4.06 20.28 12.71
C PHE A 176 3.25 19.45 11.71
N HIS A 177 3.25 18.13 11.87
CA HIS A 177 2.55 17.23 10.95
C HIS A 177 1.04 17.45 10.97
N TYR A 178 0.42 17.49 12.16
CA TYR A 178 -1.01 17.74 12.24
C TYR A 178 -1.36 19.21 12.05
N GLY A 179 -0.47 20.16 12.39
CA GLY A 179 -0.64 21.57 12.02
C GLY A 179 -0.79 21.74 10.50
N ALA A 180 -0.01 21.00 9.70
CA ALA A 180 -0.18 20.97 8.25
C ALA A 180 -1.51 20.34 7.81
N TYR A 181 -1.99 19.29 8.50
CA TYR A 181 -3.35 18.77 8.26
C TYR A 181 -4.44 19.82 8.56
N PHE A 182 -4.35 20.55 9.67
CA PHE A 182 -5.32 21.60 10.00
C PHE A 182 -5.32 22.72 8.96
N ASP A 183 -4.13 23.20 8.55
CA ASP A 183 -3.99 24.21 7.50
C ASP A 183 -4.51 23.68 6.14
N CYS A 184 -4.31 22.40 5.83
CA CYS A 184 -4.87 21.76 4.64
C CYS A 184 -6.40 21.69 4.68
N VAL A 185 -6.98 21.33 5.82
CA VAL A 185 -8.43 21.30 6.01
C VAL A 185 -9.02 22.69 5.81
N ASP A 186 -8.41 23.71 6.40
CA ASP A 186 -8.85 25.09 6.25
C ASP A 186 -8.81 25.52 4.77
N ALA A 187 -7.64 25.40 4.12
CA ALA A 187 -7.46 25.80 2.73
C ALA A 187 -8.33 25.02 1.72
N CYS A 188 -8.64 23.75 1.98
CA CYS A 188 -9.47 22.93 1.10
C CYS A 188 -10.99 23.15 1.30
N LEU A 189 -11.40 23.71 2.44
CA LEU A 189 -12.81 23.96 2.78
C LEU A 189 -13.20 25.44 2.71
N GLU A 190 -12.23 26.35 2.56
CA GLU A 190 -12.45 27.77 2.25
C GLU A 190 -13.14 27.92 0.88
N GLY A 191 -14.47 28.11 0.89
CA GLY A 191 -15.25 28.38 -0.33
C GLY A 191 -16.70 27.87 -0.38
N GLY A 192 -17.26 27.28 0.68
CA GLY A 192 -18.66 26.84 0.73
C GLY A 192 -19.25 26.78 2.15
N ASP A 193 -20.47 26.23 2.30
CA ASP A 193 -21.20 25.96 3.57
C ASP A 193 -20.49 24.95 4.53
N GLY A 194 -19.17 24.78 4.38
CA GLY A 194 -18.33 23.78 5.04
C GLY A 194 -17.94 24.08 6.48
N GLY A 195 -18.47 25.12 7.11
CA GLY A 195 -18.17 25.45 8.52
C GLY A 195 -18.51 24.30 9.49
N GLY A 196 -19.62 23.61 9.22
CA GLY A 196 -20.01 22.40 9.96
C GLY A 196 -19.10 21.20 9.69
N GLU A 197 -18.74 20.97 8.42
CA GLU A 197 -17.85 19.86 8.02
C GLU A 197 -16.43 20.03 8.57
N ARG A 198 -15.91 21.27 8.54
CA ARG A 198 -14.62 21.65 9.13
C ARG A 198 -14.64 21.38 10.64
N GLY A 199 -15.63 21.89 11.35
CA GLY A 199 -15.76 21.69 12.80
C GLY A 199 -15.79 20.21 13.18
N LEU A 200 -16.51 19.37 12.43
CA LEU A 200 -16.52 17.92 12.65
C LEU A 200 -15.16 17.29 12.36
N MET A 201 -14.48 17.68 11.28
CA MET A 201 -13.17 17.13 10.92
C MET A 201 -12.10 17.47 11.95
N GLU A 202 -12.05 18.73 12.40
CA GLU A 202 -11.10 19.21 13.40
C GLU A 202 -11.38 18.58 14.78
N SER A 203 -12.63 18.64 15.25
CA SER A 203 -12.98 18.23 16.62
C SER A 203 -13.15 16.72 16.79
N MET A 204 -13.68 16.00 15.81
CA MET A 204 -13.91 14.56 15.94
C MET A 204 -12.76 13.70 15.43
N PHE A 205 -12.07 14.14 14.37
CA PHE A 205 -11.04 13.31 13.75
C PHE A 205 -9.64 13.72 14.21
N LEU A 206 -9.21 14.95 13.89
CA LEU A 206 -7.84 15.38 14.16
C LEU A 206 -7.55 15.48 15.66
N SER A 207 -8.46 16.08 16.46
CA SER A 207 -8.28 16.17 17.91
C SER A 207 -8.15 14.80 18.59
N ARG A 208 -8.95 13.81 18.18
CA ARG A 208 -8.87 12.44 18.74
C ARG A 208 -7.59 11.74 18.35
N ILE A 209 -7.12 11.93 17.11
CA ILE A 209 -5.84 11.39 16.66
C ILE A 209 -4.70 12.01 17.45
N VAL A 210 -4.58 13.34 17.47
CA VAL A 210 -3.52 14.06 18.20
C VAL A 210 -3.50 13.68 19.68
N THR A 211 -4.67 13.63 20.32
CA THR A 211 -4.79 13.19 21.72
C THR A 211 -4.32 11.74 21.88
N GLY A 212 -4.75 10.85 20.99
CA GLY A 212 -4.35 9.45 21.02
C GLY A 212 -2.85 9.23 20.83
N LEU A 213 -2.19 10.05 20.02
CA LEU A 213 -0.74 10.00 19.77
C LEU A 213 0.08 10.51 20.96
N LEU A 214 -0.40 11.54 21.65
CA LEU A 214 0.35 12.20 22.72
C LEU A 214 0.09 11.62 24.11
N VAL A 215 -1.14 11.15 24.39
CA VAL A 215 -1.54 10.70 25.73
C VAL A 215 -1.18 9.24 26.00
N LYS A 216 -1.13 8.40 24.96
CA LYS A 216 -0.82 6.97 25.14
C LYS A 216 0.68 6.76 25.27
N GLU A 217 1.07 6.03 26.32
CA GLU A 217 2.46 5.65 26.56
C GLU A 217 2.65 4.12 26.59
N GLY A 218 3.92 3.70 26.57
CA GLY A 218 4.30 2.28 26.60
C GLY A 218 3.84 1.51 25.37
N LYS A 219 3.35 0.28 25.57
CA LYS A 219 2.97 -0.65 24.47
C LYS A 219 1.79 -0.18 23.62
N TYR A 220 1.02 0.81 24.08
CA TYR A 220 -0.14 1.35 23.37
C TYR A 220 0.17 2.65 22.61
N MET A 221 1.42 3.12 22.68
CA MET A 221 1.89 4.29 21.95
C MET A 221 1.95 3.96 20.46
N ALA A 222 1.27 4.77 19.64
CA ALA A 222 1.42 4.70 18.20
C ALA A 222 2.83 5.13 17.81
N LYS A 223 3.43 4.40 16.87
CA LYS A 223 4.76 4.70 16.35
C LYS A 223 4.63 4.89 14.86
N PHE A 224 5.18 5.99 14.36
CA PHE A 224 5.36 6.27 12.94
C PHE A 224 6.86 6.42 12.69
N VAL A 225 7.26 6.03 11.49
CA VAL A 225 8.64 6.15 11.01
C VAL A 225 8.60 6.62 9.57
N THR A 226 9.68 7.25 9.15
CA THR A 226 9.89 7.77 7.79
C THR A 226 10.21 6.65 6.80
N VAL A 227 10.08 6.95 5.50
CA VAL A 227 10.28 6.00 4.41
C VAL A 227 11.67 5.36 4.41
N ASP A 228 12.70 6.05 4.90
CA ASP A 228 14.06 5.50 5.00
C ASP A 228 14.16 4.32 5.99
N VAL A 229 13.34 4.34 7.06
CA VAL A 229 13.26 3.25 8.02
C VAL A 229 12.51 2.08 7.40
N TRP A 230 11.39 2.34 6.72
CA TRP A 230 10.66 1.31 5.98
C TRP A 230 11.53 0.64 4.91
N ARG A 231 12.33 1.42 4.19
CA ARG A 231 13.27 0.91 3.18
C ARG A 231 14.29 -0.06 3.77
N LYS A 232 14.92 0.30 4.89
CA LYS A 232 15.87 -0.58 5.61
C LYS A 232 15.18 -1.85 6.14
N PHE A 233 13.94 -1.71 6.59
CA PHE A 233 13.17 -2.85 7.09
C PHE A 233 12.80 -3.82 5.96
N LEU A 234 12.20 -3.33 4.89
CA LEU A 234 11.73 -4.15 3.76
C LEU A 234 12.90 -4.78 2.99
N SER A 235 14.07 -4.14 2.92
CA SER A 235 15.26 -4.73 2.28
C SER A 235 15.73 -6.02 2.95
N ARG A 236 15.43 -6.23 4.25
CA ARG A 236 15.73 -7.49 4.96
C ARG A 236 15.00 -8.70 4.35
N PHE A 237 13.89 -8.46 3.66
CA PHE A 237 13.07 -9.49 3.02
C PHE A 237 13.42 -9.69 1.53
N SER A 238 14.57 -9.19 1.09
CA SER A 238 15.01 -9.25 -0.32
C SER A 238 14.07 -8.50 -1.27
N MET A 239 13.41 -7.47 -0.75
CA MET A 239 12.60 -6.54 -1.51
C MET A 239 13.44 -5.33 -1.92
N TRP A 240 13.12 -4.77 -3.08
CA TRP A 240 13.72 -3.54 -3.58
C TRP A 240 12.64 -2.57 -4.03
N GLU A 241 12.94 -1.29 -3.86
CA GLU A 241 12.03 -0.19 -4.14
C GLU A 241 11.98 0.07 -5.65
N VAL A 242 10.77 0.17 -6.20
CA VAL A 242 10.53 0.43 -7.61
C VAL A 242 9.96 1.84 -7.76
N ARG A 243 10.46 2.55 -8.75
CA ARG A 243 9.98 3.89 -9.08
C ARG A 243 8.54 3.82 -9.59
N LEU A 244 7.70 4.75 -9.15
CA LEU A 244 6.41 4.99 -9.78
C LEU A 244 6.57 5.32 -11.27
N SER A 245 5.71 4.75 -12.09
CA SER A 245 5.70 4.98 -13.52
C SER A 245 5.27 6.40 -13.88
N SER A 246 5.48 6.77 -15.15
CA SER A 246 4.97 8.06 -15.67
C SER A 246 3.44 8.12 -15.62
N SER A 247 2.76 7.00 -15.79
CA SER A 247 1.29 6.90 -15.72
C SER A 247 0.77 7.08 -14.29
N ALA A 248 1.44 6.47 -13.29
CA ALA A 248 1.12 6.71 -11.88
C ALA A 248 1.38 8.18 -11.49
N MET A 249 2.50 8.76 -11.92
CA MET A 249 2.78 10.19 -11.71
C MET A 249 1.78 11.10 -12.44
N TYR A 250 1.30 10.71 -13.61
CA TYR A 250 0.23 11.44 -14.31
C TYR A 250 -1.06 11.48 -13.49
N VAL A 251 -1.46 10.35 -12.88
CA VAL A 251 -2.60 10.30 -11.96
C VAL A 251 -2.41 11.24 -10.77
N VAL A 252 -1.21 11.28 -10.17
CA VAL A 252 -0.90 12.22 -9.07
C VAL A 252 -1.12 13.66 -9.52
N ASN A 253 -0.54 14.08 -10.64
CA ASN A 253 -0.66 15.46 -11.13
C ASN A 253 -2.10 15.84 -11.46
N LEU A 254 -2.87 14.95 -12.10
CA LEU A 254 -4.29 15.18 -12.40
C LEU A 254 -5.12 15.39 -11.13
N LEU A 255 -4.82 14.65 -10.06
CA LEU A 255 -5.49 14.82 -8.77
C LEU A 255 -5.13 16.16 -8.12
N LEU A 256 -3.85 16.56 -8.17
CA LEU A 256 -3.43 17.86 -7.67
C LEU A 256 -4.15 19.02 -8.38
N GLU A 257 -4.37 18.93 -9.69
CA GLU A 257 -5.13 19.93 -10.45
C GLU A 257 -6.62 19.95 -10.06
N ARG A 258 -7.18 18.81 -9.67
CA ARG A 258 -8.60 18.68 -9.29
C ARG A 258 -8.92 19.24 -7.91
N PHE A 259 -8.01 19.10 -6.94
CA PHE A 259 -8.26 19.53 -5.56
C PHE A 259 -7.99 21.03 -5.39
N VAL A 260 -8.89 21.73 -4.68
CA VAL A 260 -8.74 23.17 -4.36
C VAL A 260 -7.39 23.47 -3.70
N GLY A 261 -6.99 22.62 -2.74
CA GLY A 261 -5.70 22.74 -2.07
C GLY A 261 -4.52 22.10 -2.80
N GLY A 262 -4.71 21.45 -3.95
CA GLY A 262 -3.66 20.66 -4.59
C GLY A 262 -2.44 21.48 -5.02
N LYS A 263 -2.61 22.78 -5.33
CA LYS A 263 -1.51 23.72 -5.59
C LYS A 263 -0.56 23.94 -4.40
N PHE A 264 -0.99 23.61 -3.18
CA PHE A 264 -0.17 23.71 -1.97
C PHE A 264 0.51 22.39 -1.61
N CYS A 265 0.15 21.29 -2.28
CA CYS A 265 0.85 20.04 -2.10
C CYS A 265 2.25 20.11 -2.73
N THR A 266 3.20 19.44 -2.10
CA THR A 266 4.56 19.24 -2.63
C THR A 266 4.75 17.78 -3.01
N LEU A 267 5.52 17.54 -4.06
CA LEU A 267 5.90 16.20 -4.50
C LEU A 267 7.42 16.11 -4.41
N ASP A 268 7.89 15.38 -3.41
CA ASP A 268 9.30 15.14 -3.18
C ASP A 268 9.64 13.68 -3.45
N ARG A 269 10.93 13.41 -3.64
CA ARG A 269 11.44 12.06 -3.88
C ARG A 269 12.47 11.71 -2.81
N ASP A 270 12.25 10.58 -2.15
CA ASP A 270 13.21 9.95 -1.25
C ASP A 270 13.43 8.52 -1.77
N GLY A 271 14.65 8.23 -2.25
CA GLY A 271 14.92 6.99 -2.97
C GLY A 271 14.05 6.86 -4.23
N GLU A 272 13.34 5.74 -4.37
CA GLU A 272 12.36 5.52 -5.43
C GLU A 272 10.90 5.81 -5.03
N SER A 273 10.68 6.20 -3.76
CA SER A 273 9.37 6.59 -3.24
C SER A 273 8.99 8.02 -3.58
N LEU A 274 7.69 8.23 -3.71
CA LEU A 274 7.07 9.55 -3.74
C LEU A 274 6.72 9.97 -2.32
N VAL A 275 7.16 11.15 -1.89
CA VAL A 275 6.72 11.79 -0.66
C VAL A 275 5.77 12.92 -1.03
N VAL A 276 4.53 12.83 -0.56
CA VAL A 276 3.53 13.88 -0.77
C VAL A 276 3.48 14.75 0.48
N GLY A 277 3.75 16.04 0.30
CA GLY A 277 3.75 17.03 1.35
C GLY A 277 2.64 18.06 1.21
N TRP A 278 2.50 18.90 2.23
CA TRP A 278 1.65 20.09 2.26
C TRP A 278 2.46 21.30 2.70
N LYS A 279 2.63 22.29 1.81
CA LYS A 279 3.48 23.47 2.02
C LYS A 279 4.89 23.11 2.52
N GLY A 280 5.44 21.98 2.03
CA GLY A 280 6.76 21.46 2.40
C GLY A 280 6.78 20.55 3.63
N THR A 281 5.69 20.40 4.37
CA THR A 281 5.60 19.40 5.45
C THR A 281 5.24 18.04 4.87
N PRO A 282 6.07 16.99 5.03
CA PRO A 282 5.75 15.64 4.56
C PRO A 282 4.48 15.09 5.22
N MET A 283 3.57 14.52 4.42
CA MET A 283 2.30 13.96 4.90
C MET A 283 2.29 12.44 4.84
N PHE A 284 2.62 11.86 3.68
CA PHE A 284 2.75 10.42 3.53
C PHE A 284 3.76 10.08 2.44
N SER A 285 4.33 8.88 2.52
CA SER A 285 5.10 8.27 1.45
C SER A 285 4.28 7.22 0.73
N LEU A 286 4.42 7.18 -0.61
CA LEU A 286 3.93 6.13 -1.48
C LEU A 286 5.14 5.43 -2.09
N ALA A 287 5.34 4.17 -1.68
CA ALA A 287 6.42 3.32 -2.09
C ALA A 287 5.88 2.08 -2.83
N THR A 288 6.56 1.64 -3.87
CA THR A 288 6.26 0.36 -4.52
C THR A 288 7.45 -0.57 -4.44
N TRP A 289 7.21 -1.85 -4.26
CA TRP A 289 8.24 -2.84 -3.98
C TRP A 289 8.06 -4.10 -4.81
N LYS A 290 9.19 -4.70 -5.20
CA LYS A 290 9.25 -6.01 -5.85
C LYS A 290 10.28 -6.89 -5.15
N PHE A 291 10.18 -8.19 -5.37
CA PHE A 291 11.18 -9.15 -4.90
C PHE A 291 12.35 -9.24 -5.90
N LEU A 292 13.55 -9.47 -5.37
CA LEU A 292 14.70 -9.84 -6.20
C LEU A 292 14.44 -11.22 -6.83
N GLN A 293 14.28 -11.27 -8.15
CA GLN A 293 14.27 -12.54 -8.86
C GLN A 293 15.70 -13.06 -8.95
N PHE A 294 16.03 -14.07 -8.16
CA PHE A 294 17.21 -14.88 -8.44
C PHE A 294 16.86 -15.73 -9.66
N LYS A 295 17.49 -15.45 -10.81
CA LYS A 295 17.53 -16.43 -11.90
C LYS A 295 18.25 -17.64 -11.33
N THR A 296 17.52 -18.72 -11.05
CA THR A 296 18.12 -20.05 -10.94
C THR A 296 18.70 -20.36 -12.31
N THR A 297 20.00 -20.14 -12.48
CA THR A 297 20.74 -20.78 -13.57
C THR A 297 20.63 -22.27 -13.32
N GLU A 298 19.81 -22.96 -14.11
CA GLU A 298 19.89 -24.42 -14.19
C GLU A 298 21.34 -24.80 -14.53
N PRO A 299 21.94 -25.79 -13.86
CA PRO A 299 23.25 -26.29 -14.26
C PRO A 299 23.14 -26.80 -15.69
N ASN A 300 24.02 -26.31 -16.58
CA ASN A 300 24.09 -26.79 -17.95
C ASN A 300 24.58 -28.25 -17.93
N PRO A 301 23.76 -29.24 -18.34
CA PRO A 301 24.17 -30.65 -18.30
C PRO A 301 25.26 -30.99 -19.34
N GLU A 302 25.69 -30.04 -20.17
CA GLU A 302 26.70 -30.24 -21.21
C GLU A 302 28.16 -30.05 -20.76
N GLU A 303 28.41 -29.71 -19.48
CA GLU A 303 29.79 -29.53 -18.97
C GLU A 303 30.38 -30.77 -18.27
N GLU A 304 29.63 -31.86 -18.05
CA GLU A 304 30.14 -33.09 -17.40
C GLU A 304 30.75 -34.14 -18.36
N GLU A 305 30.74 -33.93 -19.69
CA GLU A 305 31.26 -34.93 -20.66
C GLU A 305 32.65 -34.61 -21.26
N LYS A 306 33.44 -33.73 -20.65
CA LYS A 306 34.78 -33.35 -21.19
C LYS A 306 35.98 -33.61 -20.28
N GLU A 307 35.88 -34.54 -19.34
CA GLU A 307 36.98 -34.83 -18.41
C GLU A 307 37.43 -36.30 -18.38
N ASP A 308 37.38 -37.04 -19.50
CA ASP A 308 37.87 -38.43 -19.55
C ASP A 308 38.78 -38.80 -20.74
N ASP A 309 39.39 -37.84 -21.44
CA ASP A 309 40.19 -38.13 -22.65
C ASP A 309 41.57 -37.44 -22.67
N SER A 310 42.24 -37.32 -21.52
CA SER A 310 43.64 -36.87 -21.49
C SER A 310 44.50 -37.47 -20.37
N GLU A 311 44.55 -38.80 -20.27
CA GLU A 311 45.73 -39.49 -19.70
C GLU A 311 46.15 -40.65 -20.60
N SER A 312 46.76 -40.32 -21.74
CA SER A 312 47.85 -41.16 -22.26
C SER A 312 48.80 -40.31 -23.11
N ILE A 313 50.10 -40.60 -22.94
CA ILE A 313 51.24 -40.31 -23.84
C ILE A 313 52.23 -39.23 -23.29
N ILE A 314 53.41 -39.75 -22.87
CA ILE A 314 54.78 -39.16 -22.68
C ILE A 314 55.02 -38.37 -21.38
N SER A 315 55.98 -38.65 -20.48
CA SER A 315 57.18 -39.51 -20.41
C SER A 315 57.42 -39.98 -18.98
#